data_AF-A0A966IE16-F1
#
_entry.id   AF-A0A966IE16-F1
#
_cell.length_a   1.000
_cell.length_b   1.000
_cell.length_c   1.000
_cell.angle_alpha   90.00
_cell.angle_beta   90.00
_cell.angle_gamma   90.00
#
_symmetry.space_group_name_H-M   'P 1'
#
loop_
_entity.id
_entity.type
_entity.pdbx_description
1 polymer ?
#
loop_
_entity_poly.entity_id
_entity_poly.type
_entity_poly.pdbx_seq_one_letter_code
_entity_poly.pdbx_strand_id
1 'polypeptide(L)'
;DLYISLKRDWKQEKSTAPGKFLRAFIDSQKLRSGKLFWIDTTPVNLFRALDLADFLPGAHFIHMVRDGRDVIASVIREPWGPSTYEDGLDWYRNRMTRILTNTALLKDRVLTISLEELALNNRDETLTRALAFLNLPREPKLQLYFDSEVSPEKVRQGRWKNEVADMAKFNESYFRIVAELREIDPSVPLASS
;
A
#
# COMPACT_ATOMS: atom_id res chain seq x y z
N ASP A 1 -9.44 22.68 -23.49
CA ASP A 1 -8.06 23.04 -23.12
C ASP A 1 -7.12 21.86 -22.87
N LEU A 2 -7.45 20.92 -21.99
CA LEU A 2 -6.58 19.75 -21.69
C LEU A 2 -6.18 18.95 -22.94
N TYR A 3 -7.15 18.62 -23.80
CA TYR A 3 -6.89 17.88 -25.04
C TYR A 3 -5.98 18.63 -26.04
N ILE A 4 -6.13 19.96 -26.13
CA ILE A 4 -5.28 20.81 -26.97
C ILE A 4 -3.85 20.83 -26.42
N SER A 5 -3.71 20.95 -25.10
CA SER A 5 -2.41 20.90 -24.41
C SER A 5 -1.72 19.56 -24.62
N LEU A 6 -2.44 18.44 -24.48
CA LEU A 6 -1.91 17.11 -24.79
C LEU A 6 -1.44 17.01 -26.24
N LYS A 7 -2.24 17.46 -27.23
CA LYS A 7 -1.85 17.42 -28.64
C LYS A 7 -0.57 18.21 -28.92
N ARG A 8 -0.40 19.37 -28.28
CA ARG A 8 0.79 20.20 -28.40
C ARG A 8 1.99 19.51 -27.76
N ASP A 9 1.86 19.12 -26.50
CA ASP A 9 2.95 18.55 -25.71
C ASP A 9 3.40 17.21 -26.29
N TRP A 10 2.47 16.40 -26.83
CA TRP A 10 2.78 15.15 -27.52
C TRP A 10 3.66 15.35 -28.77
N LYS A 11 3.52 16.47 -29.48
CA LYS A 11 4.38 16.78 -30.62
C LYS A 11 5.79 17.21 -30.20
N GLN A 12 5.94 17.77 -29.00
CA GLN A 12 7.20 18.30 -28.49
C GLN A 12 7.99 17.24 -27.71
N GLU A 13 7.34 16.55 -26.77
CA GLU A 13 7.98 15.64 -25.83
C GLU A 13 7.04 14.48 -25.47
N LYS A 14 7.05 13.44 -26.31
CA LYS A 14 6.14 12.28 -26.21
C LYS A 14 6.24 11.53 -24.87
N SER A 15 7.42 11.48 -24.26
CA SER A 15 7.65 10.75 -23.02
C SER A 15 6.96 11.39 -21.81
N THR A 16 6.90 12.73 -21.74
CA THR A 16 6.35 13.44 -20.57
C THR A 16 4.90 13.91 -20.79
N ALA A 17 4.46 14.05 -22.04
CA ALA A 17 3.14 14.55 -22.39
C ALA A 17 1.97 13.82 -21.68
N PRO A 18 1.97 12.47 -21.54
CA PRO A 18 0.86 11.79 -20.88
C PRO A 18 0.82 12.06 -19.37
N GLY A 19 1.98 12.12 -18.72
CA GLY A 19 2.09 12.47 -17.30
C GLY A 19 1.62 13.90 -17.03
N LYS A 20 2.04 14.86 -17.88
CA LYS A 20 1.57 16.25 -17.84
C LYS A 20 0.05 16.35 -18.02
N PHE A 21 -0.50 15.61 -18.98
CA PHE A 21 -1.94 15.58 -19.21
C PHE A 21 -2.70 15.01 -18.01
N LEU A 22 -2.25 13.87 -17.44
CA LEU A 22 -2.89 13.28 -16.28
C LEU A 22 -2.84 14.21 -15.07
N ARG A 23 -1.69 14.86 -14.81
CA ARG A 23 -1.55 15.87 -13.75
C ARG A 23 -2.55 17.01 -13.93
N ALA A 24 -2.61 17.59 -15.13
CA ALA A 24 -3.52 18.69 -15.42
C ALA A 24 -5.00 18.27 -15.31
N PHE A 25 -5.32 17.03 -15.69
CA PHE A 25 -6.66 16.47 -15.48
C PHE A 25 -6.98 16.35 -13.99
N ILE A 26 -6.09 15.78 -13.18
CA ILE A 26 -6.27 15.66 -11.72
C ILE A 26 -6.42 17.05 -11.08
N ASP A 27 -5.58 18.02 -11.44
CA ASP A 27 -5.62 19.37 -10.89
C ASP A 27 -6.95 20.07 -11.23
N SER A 28 -7.51 19.82 -12.43
CA SER A 28 -8.83 20.33 -12.79
C SER A 28 -9.96 19.77 -11.90
N GLN A 29 -9.85 18.52 -11.45
CA GLN A 29 -10.82 17.91 -10.53
C GLN A 29 -10.64 18.43 -9.10
N LYS A 30 -9.39 18.65 -8.67
CA LYS A 30 -9.07 19.24 -7.36
C LYS A 30 -9.63 20.65 -7.22
N LEU A 31 -9.48 21.48 -8.25
CA LEU A 31 -10.04 22.84 -8.28
C LEU A 31 -11.57 22.85 -8.11
N ARG A 32 -12.28 21.89 -8.70
CA ARG A 32 -13.73 21.77 -8.56
C ARG A 32 -14.18 21.26 -7.19
N SER A 33 -13.42 20.34 -6.60
CA SER A 33 -13.77 19.69 -5.33
C SER A 33 -13.24 20.41 -4.10
N GLY A 34 -12.30 21.35 -4.26
CA GLY A 34 -11.59 22.00 -3.17
C GLY A 34 -10.68 21.07 -2.37
N LYS A 35 -10.36 19.87 -2.90
CA LYS A 35 -9.56 18.86 -2.19
C LYS A 35 -8.07 19.03 -2.46
N LEU A 36 -7.26 18.86 -1.41
CA LEU A 36 -5.81 18.98 -1.46
C LEU A 36 -5.12 17.80 -2.14
N PHE A 37 -5.72 16.61 -2.04
CA PHE A 37 -5.14 15.37 -2.54
C PHE A 37 -6.08 14.62 -3.47
N TRP A 38 -5.47 13.93 -4.42
CA TRP A 38 -6.08 12.84 -5.16
C TRP A 38 -5.40 11.55 -4.70
N ILE A 39 -6.19 10.53 -4.39
CA ILE A 39 -5.73 9.28 -3.82
C ILE A 39 -6.24 8.15 -4.71
N ASP A 40 -5.36 7.19 -4.98
CA ASP A 40 -5.70 5.90 -5.55
C ASP A 40 -5.32 4.81 -4.54
N THR A 41 -6.20 3.83 -4.34
CA THR A 41 -6.03 2.76 -3.34
C THR A 41 -5.80 1.40 -3.99
N THR A 42 -5.42 1.36 -5.26
CA THR A 42 -5.18 0.13 -6.03
C THR A 42 -3.88 -0.52 -5.57
N PRO A 43 -3.90 -1.70 -4.90
CA PRO A 43 -2.69 -2.26 -4.28
C PRO A 43 -1.55 -2.54 -5.28
N VAL A 44 -1.89 -2.91 -6.52
CA VAL A 44 -0.90 -3.24 -7.56
C VAL A 44 -0.14 -2.02 -8.07
N ASN A 45 -0.51 -0.79 -7.72
CA ASN A 45 0.28 0.39 -8.07
C ASN A 45 1.69 0.34 -7.46
N LEU A 46 1.83 -0.25 -6.26
CA LEU A 46 3.14 -0.41 -5.62
C LEU A 46 4.08 -1.34 -6.40
N PHE A 47 3.58 -2.19 -7.29
CA PHE A 47 4.40 -3.01 -8.18
C PHE A 47 5.17 -2.22 -9.22
N ARG A 48 4.77 -0.96 -9.41
CA ARG A 48 5.30 -0.01 -10.38
C ARG A 48 5.59 1.33 -9.73
N ALA A 49 5.86 1.34 -8.41
CA ALA A 49 6.03 2.58 -7.67
C ALA A 49 7.11 3.49 -8.29
N LEU A 50 8.22 2.92 -8.77
CA LEU A 50 9.27 3.66 -9.48
C LEU A 50 8.76 4.32 -10.75
N ASP A 51 8.13 3.53 -11.63
CA ASP A 51 7.59 4.05 -12.88
C ASP A 51 6.54 5.13 -12.62
N LEU A 52 5.68 4.95 -11.61
CA LEU A 52 4.67 5.92 -11.23
C LEU A 52 5.28 7.20 -10.67
N ALA A 53 6.38 7.09 -9.91
CA ALA A 53 7.08 8.24 -9.37
C ALA A 53 7.76 9.07 -10.47
N ASP A 54 8.24 8.42 -11.53
CA ASP A 54 8.80 9.07 -12.72
C ASP A 54 7.68 9.65 -13.61
N PHE A 55 6.58 8.91 -13.77
CA PHE A 55 5.43 9.31 -14.58
C PHE A 55 4.64 10.48 -13.96
N LEU A 56 4.53 10.50 -12.63
CA LEU A 56 3.85 11.53 -11.85
C LEU A 56 4.80 12.07 -10.77
N PRO A 57 5.72 12.99 -11.12
CA PRO A 57 6.58 13.63 -10.15
C PRO A 57 5.77 14.24 -8.99
N GLY A 58 6.25 14.03 -7.77
CA GLY A 58 5.58 14.42 -6.52
C GLY A 58 4.56 13.42 -5.97
N ALA A 59 4.38 12.26 -6.61
CA ALA A 59 3.58 11.17 -6.04
C ALA A 59 4.23 10.61 -4.76
N HIS A 60 3.40 10.38 -3.74
CA HIS A 60 3.76 9.71 -2.50
C HIS A 60 3.01 8.39 -2.42
N PHE A 61 3.59 7.41 -1.74
CA PHE A 61 3.06 6.06 -1.63
C PHE A 61 2.92 5.68 -0.16
N ILE A 62 1.78 5.07 0.19
CA ILE A 62 1.59 4.43 1.49
C ILE A 62 1.52 2.93 1.24
N HIS A 63 2.47 2.19 1.79
CA HIS A 63 2.48 0.74 1.77
C HIS A 63 1.83 0.21 3.06
N MET A 64 0.57 -0.17 2.97
CA MET A 64 -0.13 -0.84 4.06
C MET A 64 0.27 -2.31 4.12
N VAL A 65 0.84 -2.72 5.26
CA VAL A 65 1.31 -4.07 5.55
C VAL A 65 0.40 -4.68 6.62
N ARG A 66 0.16 -5.98 6.51
CA ARG A 66 -0.60 -6.79 7.47
C ARG A 66 0.07 -8.15 7.58
N ASP A 67 -0.17 -8.89 8.66
CA ASP A 67 0.23 -10.30 8.76
C ASP A 67 -0.12 -11.05 7.46
N GLY A 68 0.90 -11.58 6.80
CA GLY A 68 0.77 -12.22 5.50
C GLY A 68 -0.07 -13.49 5.56
N ARG A 69 -0.11 -14.17 6.71
CA ARG A 69 -0.96 -15.35 6.93
C ARG A 69 -2.44 -14.98 6.86
N ASP A 70 -2.79 -13.82 7.41
CA ASP A 70 -4.14 -13.26 7.35
C ASP A 70 -4.48 -12.68 5.98
N VAL A 71 -3.49 -12.16 5.24
CA VAL A 71 -3.64 -11.78 3.83
C VAL A 71 -3.96 -13.03 2.99
N ILE A 72 -3.19 -14.11 3.17
CA ILE A 72 -3.39 -15.40 2.48
C ILE A 72 -4.79 -15.94 2.77
N ALA A 73 -5.18 -16.03 4.04
CA ALA A 73 -6.53 -16.46 4.43
C ALA A 73 -7.64 -15.60 3.82
N SER A 74 -7.38 -14.33 3.52
CA SER A 74 -8.33 -13.49 2.81
C SER A 74 -8.39 -13.81 1.33
N VAL A 75 -7.25 -13.88 0.65
CA VAL A 75 -7.18 -13.94 -0.81
C VAL A 75 -7.52 -15.32 -1.40
N ILE A 76 -7.33 -16.41 -0.66
CA ILE A 76 -7.69 -17.77 -1.14
C ILE A 76 -9.20 -17.95 -1.40
N ARG A 77 -10.03 -17.02 -0.92
CA ARG A 77 -11.49 -17.00 -1.15
C ARG A 77 -11.88 -16.25 -2.41
N GLU A 78 -10.93 -15.52 -2.98
CA GLU A 78 -11.15 -14.72 -4.17
C GLU A 78 -10.90 -15.57 -5.41
N PRO A 79 -11.75 -15.50 -6.46
CA PRO A 79 -11.56 -16.30 -7.67
C PRO A 79 -10.24 -16.04 -8.42
N TRP A 80 -9.63 -14.87 -8.17
CA TRP A 80 -8.36 -14.45 -8.76
C TRP A 80 -7.16 -14.76 -7.85
N GLY A 81 -7.41 -15.30 -6.66
CA GLY A 81 -6.40 -15.64 -5.66
C GLY A 81 -5.77 -17.03 -5.86
N PRO A 82 -4.81 -17.39 -5.01
CA PRO A 82 -4.25 -18.73 -4.94
C PRO A 82 -5.29 -19.73 -4.43
N SER A 83 -5.21 -20.99 -4.88
CA SER A 83 -6.18 -22.04 -4.53
C SER A 83 -5.89 -22.72 -3.19
N THR A 84 -4.65 -22.64 -2.71
CA THR A 84 -4.19 -23.28 -1.48
C THR A 84 -3.43 -22.29 -0.59
N TYR A 85 -3.25 -22.66 0.68
CA TYR A 85 -2.44 -21.86 1.62
C TYR A 85 -0.96 -21.87 1.22
N GLU A 86 -0.48 -22.99 0.69
CA GLU A 86 0.87 -23.19 0.17
C GLU A 86 1.13 -22.28 -1.04
N ASP A 87 0.24 -22.30 -2.03
CA ASP A 87 0.30 -21.35 -3.16
C ASP A 87 0.18 -19.89 -2.68
N GLY A 88 -0.57 -19.68 -1.59
CA GLY A 88 -0.70 -18.42 -0.90
C GLY A 88 0.62 -17.85 -0.38
N LEU A 89 1.50 -18.70 0.15
CA LEU A 89 2.82 -18.29 0.61
C LEU A 89 3.68 -17.77 -0.55
N ASP A 90 3.73 -18.50 -1.67
CA ASP A 90 4.47 -18.08 -2.85
C ASP A 90 3.87 -16.82 -3.48
N TRP A 91 2.55 -16.74 -3.54
CA TRP A 91 1.84 -15.54 -4.00
C TRP A 91 2.17 -14.32 -3.13
N TYR A 92 2.14 -14.47 -1.80
CA TYR A 92 2.44 -13.38 -0.87
C TYR A 92 3.90 -12.95 -0.98
N ARG A 93 4.83 -13.90 -0.97
CA ARG A 93 6.27 -13.69 -1.14
C ARG A 93 6.55 -12.87 -2.40
N ASN A 94 6.08 -13.33 -3.56
CA ASN A 94 6.33 -12.67 -4.84
C ASN A 94 5.83 -11.22 -4.88
N ARG A 95 4.66 -10.95 -4.30
CA ARG A 95 4.09 -9.61 -4.26
C ARG A 95 4.85 -8.69 -3.31
N MET A 96 5.16 -9.17 -2.11
CA MET A 96 5.91 -8.39 -1.13
C MET A 96 7.32 -8.09 -1.63
N THR A 97 8.04 -9.09 -2.15
CA THR A 97 9.37 -8.88 -2.77
C THR A 97 9.29 -7.83 -3.87
N ARG A 98 8.28 -7.90 -4.75
CA ARG A 98 8.13 -6.91 -5.82
C ARG A 98 7.84 -5.52 -5.29
N ILE A 99 6.96 -5.38 -4.29
CA ILE A 99 6.63 -4.09 -3.68
C ILE A 99 7.90 -3.50 -3.04
N LEU A 100 8.54 -4.24 -2.13
CA LEU A 100 9.69 -3.77 -1.38
C LEU A 100 10.84 -3.34 -2.30
N THR A 101 11.14 -4.13 -3.33
CA THR A 101 12.16 -3.77 -4.34
C THR A 101 11.80 -2.47 -5.08
N ASN A 102 10.54 -2.28 -5.47
CA ASN A 102 10.10 -1.06 -6.16
C ASN A 102 10.03 0.15 -5.22
N THR A 103 9.80 -0.05 -3.93
CA THR A 103 9.71 1.05 -2.98
C THR A 103 11.06 1.44 -2.38
N ALA A 104 12.04 0.53 -2.34
CA ALA A 104 13.34 0.75 -1.70
C ALA A 104 14.10 1.98 -2.24
N LEU A 105 13.96 2.27 -3.54
CA LEU A 105 14.63 3.41 -4.18
C LEU A 105 13.88 4.75 -4.01
N LEU A 106 12.66 4.73 -3.48
CA LEU A 106 11.80 5.91 -3.36
C LEU A 106 11.93 6.63 -2.03
N LYS A 107 12.64 6.05 -1.05
CA LYS A 107 13.01 6.67 0.24
C LYS A 107 11.84 7.43 0.90
N ASP A 108 11.98 8.75 1.02
CA ASP A 108 11.05 9.70 1.65
C ASP A 108 9.70 9.85 0.93
N ARG A 109 9.54 9.24 -0.25
CA ARG A 109 8.26 9.18 -0.97
C ARG A 109 7.42 7.96 -0.61
N VAL A 110 7.90 7.06 0.25
CA VAL A 110 7.15 5.87 0.69
C VAL A 110 7.06 5.84 2.21
N LEU A 111 5.84 5.65 2.72
CA LEU A 111 5.59 5.33 4.12
C LEU A 111 5.00 3.92 4.24
N THR A 112 5.72 3.04 4.94
CA THR A 112 5.21 1.72 5.31
C THR A 112 4.46 1.79 6.64
N ILE A 113 3.22 1.28 6.68
CA ILE A 113 2.36 1.26 7.87
C ILE A 113 1.87 -0.17 8.10
N SER A 114 2.00 -0.69 9.32
CA SER A 114 1.29 -1.90 9.72
C SER A 114 -0.17 -1.58 10.03
N LEU A 115 -1.09 -2.39 9.53
CA LEU A 115 -2.51 -2.31 9.82
C LEU A 115 -2.77 -2.54 11.31
N GLU A 116 -2.04 -3.48 11.91
CA GLU A 116 -2.12 -3.80 13.34
C GLU A 116 -1.66 -2.61 14.20
N GLU A 117 -0.59 -1.93 13.81
CA GLU A 117 -0.16 -0.71 14.49
C GLU A 117 -1.20 0.42 14.35
N LEU A 118 -1.76 0.59 13.15
CA LEU A 118 -2.75 1.63 12.86
C LEU A 118 -4.09 1.40 13.55
N ALA A 119 -4.53 0.15 13.69
CA ALA A 119 -5.88 -0.19 14.14
C ALA A 119 -5.94 -0.83 15.54
N LEU A 120 -4.83 -1.33 16.08
CA LEU A 120 -4.78 -2.06 17.36
C LEU A 120 -3.79 -1.44 18.35
N ASN A 121 -2.50 -1.43 18.02
CA ASN A 121 -1.44 -1.32 19.01
C ASN A 121 -1.03 0.13 19.30
N ASN A 122 -0.70 0.89 18.26
CA ASN A 122 -0.15 2.24 18.36
C ASN A 122 -0.94 3.21 17.47
N ARG A 123 -2.27 3.16 17.59
CA ARG A 123 -3.24 3.80 16.68
C ARG A 123 -2.96 5.30 16.48
N ASP A 124 -2.88 6.05 17.58
CA ASP A 124 -2.69 7.50 17.54
C ASP A 124 -1.32 7.91 16.98
N GLU A 125 -0.25 7.22 17.40
CA GLU A 125 1.10 7.49 16.92
C GLU A 125 1.23 7.16 15.42
N THR A 126 0.64 6.05 14.99
CA THR A 126 0.67 5.63 13.59
C THR A 126 -0.12 6.60 12.70
N LEU A 127 -1.28 7.08 13.16
CA LEU A 127 -2.03 8.13 12.47
C LEU A 127 -1.23 9.44 12.40
N THR A 128 -0.61 9.87 13.50
CA THR A 128 0.22 11.07 13.53
C THR A 128 1.39 10.97 12.55
N ARG A 129 2.05 9.81 12.45
CA ARG A 129 3.11 9.56 11.47
C ARG A 129 2.60 9.64 10.02
N ALA A 130 1.43 9.06 9.74
CA ALA A 130 0.80 9.13 8.42
C ALA A 130 0.46 10.58 8.02
N LEU A 131 -0.07 11.36 8.96
CA LEU A 131 -0.40 12.77 8.74
C LEU A 131 0.85 13.63 8.55
N ALA A 132 1.91 13.39 9.33
CA ALA A 132 3.19 14.07 9.17
C ALA A 132 3.80 13.80 7.79
N PHE A 133 3.78 12.54 7.33
CA PHE A 133 4.24 12.16 5.99
C PHE A 133 3.47 12.86 4.87
N LEU A 134 2.17 13.06 5.04
CA LEU A 134 1.32 13.75 4.07
C LEU A 134 1.29 15.28 4.26
N ASN A 135 1.99 15.80 5.28
CA ASN A 135 1.91 17.21 5.71
C ASN A 135 0.45 17.69 5.91
N LEU A 136 -0.35 16.88 6.61
CA LEU A 136 -1.75 17.15 6.91
C LEU A 136 -1.97 17.45 8.40
N PRO A 137 -2.83 18.42 8.74
CA PRO A 137 -3.23 18.63 10.12
C PRO A 137 -4.14 17.48 10.61
N ARG A 138 -4.10 17.22 11.91
CA ARG A 138 -5.04 16.31 12.56
C ARG A 138 -6.36 17.03 12.81
N GLU A 139 -7.30 16.88 11.89
CA GLU A 139 -8.62 17.53 11.97
C GLU A 139 -9.60 16.74 12.87
N PRO A 140 -10.52 17.40 13.59
CA PRO A 140 -11.51 16.71 14.43
C PRO A 140 -12.39 15.71 13.66
N LYS A 141 -12.77 16.03 12.41
CA LYS A 141 -13.59 15.13 11.58
C LYS A 141 -12.83 13.85 11.20
N LEU A 142 -11.53 13.98 10.92
CA LEU A 142 -10.67 12.83 10.67
C LEU A 142 -10.56 11.96 11.93
N GLN A 143 -10.38 12.59 13.09
CA GLN A 143 -10.29 11.87 14.37
C GLN A 143 -11.56 11.03 14.62
N LEU A 144 -12.73 11.64 14.48
CA LEU A 144 -14.01 10.94 14.67
C LEU A 144 -14.16 9.75 13.72
N TYR A 145 -13.76 9.91 12.46
CA TYR A 145 -13.77 8.81 11.49
C TYR A 145 -12.78 7.70 11.89
N PHE A 146 -11.56 8.08 12.31
CA PHE A 146 -10.55 7.12 12.71
C PHE A 146 -11.00 6.30 13.92
N ASP A 147 -11.62 6.94 14.90
CA ASP A 147 -12.13 6.28 16.10
C ASP A 147 -13.29 5.31 15.80
N SER A 148 -14.16 5.63 14.83
CA SER A 148 -15.32 4.79 14.49
C SER A 148 -15.03 3.72 13.43
N GLU A 149 -14.16 4.01 12.46
CA GLU A 149 -13.95 3.16 11.29
C GLU A 149 -12.66 2.35 11.33
N VAL A 150 -11.63 2.83 12.04
CA VAL A 150 -10.34 2.15 12.13
C VAL A 150 -10.18 1.60 13.54
N SER A 151 -10.99 0.58 13.83
CA SER A 151 -11.12 -0.01 15.16
C SER A 151 -10.66 -1.48 15.22
N PRO A 152 -10.27 -1.98 16.40
CA PRO A 152 -9.83 -3.36 16.56
C PRO A 152 -10.80 -4.42 16.07
N GLU A 153 -12.10 -4.22 16.29
CA GLU A 153 -13.15 -5.17 15.96
C GLU A 153 -13.30 -5.36 14.44
N LYS A 154 -12.86 -4.37 13.66
CA LYS A 154 -12.89 -4.41 12.20
C LYS A 154 -11.64 -5.09 11.61
N VAL A 155 -10.59 -5.29 12.41
CA VAL A 155 -9.39 -6.02 12.00
C VAL A 155 -9.61 -7.52 12.17
N ARG A 156 -9.87 -8.22 11.06
CA ARG A 156 -9.93 -9.68 11.08
C ARG A 156 -8.51 -10.22 11.34
N GLN A 157 -8.31 -11.10 12.32
CA GLN A 157 -7.01 -11.70 12.57
C GLN A 157 -7.12 -13.18 12.91
N GLY A 158 -6.04 -13.92 12.64
CA GLY A 158 -5.83 -15.28 13.11
C GLY A 158 -6.77 -16.32 12.48
N ARG A 159 -7.47 -15.99 11.39
CA ARG A 159 -8.39 -16.94 10.74
C ARG A 159 -7.64 -18.17 10.22
N TRP A 160 -6.46 -17.94 9.64
CA TRP A 160 -5.58 -18.97 9.12
C TRP A 160 -5.30 -20.08 10.14
N LYS A 161 -5.30 -19.78 11.45
CA LYS A 161 -5.02 -20.75 12.52
C LYS A 161 -5.96 -21.96 12.51
N ASN A 162 -7.18 -21.78 12.01
CA ASN A 162 -8.21 -22.83 11.96
C ASN A 162 -8.38 -23.43 10.55
N GLU A 163 -7.64 -22.92 9.56
CA GLU A 163 -7.82 -23.29 8.14
C GLU A 163 -6.60 -24.00 7.55
N VAL A 164 -5.42 -23.83 8.15
CA VAL A 164 -4.22 -24.56 7.76
C VAL A 164 -4.18 -25.95 8.41
N ALA A 165 -3.81 -26.96 7.64
CA ALA A 165 -3.75 -28.34 8.13
C ALA A 165 -2.57 -28.56 9.11
N ASP A 166 -1.41 -27.96 8.83
CA ASP A 166 -0.22 -28.01 9.66
C ASP A 166 0.25 -26.59 9.99
N MET A 167 -0.13 -26.12 11.17
CA MET A 167 0.18 -24.76 11.63
C MET A 167 1.69 -24.54 11.80
N ALA A 168 2.43 -25.55 12.26
CA ALA A 168 3.85 -25.42 12.52
C ALA A 168 4.62 -25.24 11.20
N LYS A 169 4.34 -26.11 10.21
CA LYS A 169 4.96 -26.03 8.88
C LYS A 169 4.59 -24.76 8.12
N PHE A 170 3.35 -24.32 8.22
CA PHE A 170 2.90 -23.08 7.58
C PHE A 170 3.61 -21.86 8.18
N ASN A 171 3.71 -21.78 9.51
CA ASN A 171 4.46 -20.72 10.19
C ASN A 171 5.95 -20.74 9.85
N GLU A 172 6.58 -21.91 9.84
CA GLU A 172 7.99 -22.04 9.45
C GLU A 172 8.25 -21.46 8.05
N SER A 173 7.38 -21.80 7.10
CA SER A 173 7.46 -21.30 5.73
C SER A 173 7.21 -19.79 5.66
N TYR A 174 6.21 -19.29 6.39
CA TYR A 174 5.92 -17.86 6.47
C TYR A 174 7.09 -17.06 7.07
N PHE A 175 7.70 -17.54 8.17
CA PHE A 175 8.81 -16.84 8.80
C PHE A 175 10.08 -16.84 7.95
N ARG A 176 10.29 -17.89 7.14
CA ARG A 176 11.34 -17.88 6.12
C ARG A 176 11.13 -16.77 5.10
N ILE A 177 9.89 -16.61 4.62
CA ILE A 177 9.53 -15.49 3.73
C ILE A 177 9.77 -14.14 4.42
N VAL A 178 9.36 -13.98 5.69
CA VAL A 178 9.59 -12.72 6.42
C VAL A 178 11.07 -12.41 6.56
N ALA A 179 11.92 -13.42 6.80
CA ALA A 179 13.37 -13.23 6.86
C ALA A 179 13.92 -12.69 5.53
N GLU A 180 13.53 -13.29 4.41
CA GLU A 180 13.93 -12.82 3.07
C GLU A 180 13.42 -11.42 2.76
N LEU A 181 12.18 -11.08 3.13
CA LEU A 181 11.64 -9.73 2.95
C LEU A 181 12.44 -8.69 3.74
N ARG A 182 12.95 -9.06 4.92
CA ARG A 182 13.80 -8.19 5.75
C ARG A 182 15.21 -8.03 5.22
N GLU A 183 15.69 -8.94 4.36
CA GLU A 183 16.94 -8.71 3.61
C GLU A 183 16.78 -7.56 2.60
N ILE A 184 15.56 -7.32 2.11
CA ILE A 184 15.24 -6.22 1.19
C ILE A 184 14.96 -4.92 1.97
N ASP A 185 14.11 -5.00 3.00
CA ASP A 185 13.76 -3.88 3.87
C ASP A 185 13.73 -4.34 5.34
N PRO A 186 14.79 -4.07 6.12
CA PRO A 186 14.86 -4.46 7.53
C PRO A 186 13.76 -3.84 8.41
N SER A 187 13.10 -2.77 7.93
CA SER A 187 12.05 -2.07 8.66
C SER A 187 10.64 -2.60 8.41
N VAL A 188 10.47 -3.60 7.54
CA VAL A 188 9.14 -4.14 7.20
C VAL A 188 8.44 -4.70 8.47
N PRO A 189 7.25 -4.18 8.83
CA PRO A 189 6.63 -4.46 10.13
C PRO A 189 5.81 -5.76 10.07
N LEU A 190 6.50 -6.89 9.91
CA LEU A 190 5.91 -8.24 9.90
C LEU A 190 6.36 -9.05 11.12
N ALA A 191 5.48 -9.89 11.65
CA ALA A 191 5.81 -10.80 12.74
C ALA A 191 6.83 -11.86 12.29
N SER A 192 7.79 -12.19 13.17
CA SER A 192 8.85 -13.17 12.89
C SER A 192 8.87 -14.39 13.82
N SER A 193 7.88 -14.51 14.70
CA SER A 193 7.68 -15.62 15.64
C SER A 193 6.24 -15.63 16.13
#